data_AF-M1EER1-F1
#
_entry.id   AF-M1EER1-F1
#
_cell.length_a   1.000
_cell.length_b   1.000
_cell.length_c   1.000
_cell.angle_alpha   90.00
_cell.angle_beta   90.00
_cell.angle_gamma   90.00
#
_symmetry.space_group_name_H-M   'P 1'
#
loop_
_entity.id
_entity.type
_entity.pdbx_description
1 polymer ?
#
loop_
_entity_poly.entity_id
_entity_poly.type
_entity_poly.pdbx_seq_one_letter_code
_entity_poly.pdbx_strand_id
1 'polypeptide(L)'
;VYEDQLSKHLKKCNSREKPKPDFFIQDINAGLKDETEIPEQLVPISSLSEEHLENLIKKLQKASEGLNSTLKDQIMSHPALHDALNDPKNGDSATKHLKQQASILGNIEKLKLLGPRRCFVEFGAGKGKLSHWVDIALKDAEKVHFILVEKVTTRFKVDG
;
A
#
# COMPACT_ATOMS: atom_id res chain seq x y z
N VAL A 1 -6.73 25.47 -11.16
CA VAL A 1 -7.99 25.46 -11.95
C VAL A 1 -8.26 26.91 -12.33
N TYR A 2 -8.42 27.22 -13.60
CA TYR A 2 -8.74 28.58 -14.03
C TYR A 2 -10.15 28.98 -13.57
N GLU A 3 -10.37 30.27 -13.30
CA GLU A 3 -11.58 30.80 -12.68
C GLU A 3 -12.86 30.46 -13.48
N ASP A 4 -12.77 30.56 -14.82
CA ASP A 4 -13.83 30.22 -15.77
C ASP A 4 -14.22 28.72 -15.77
N GLN A 5 -13.31 27.86 -15.33
CA GLN A 5 -13.50 26.41 -15.26
C GLN A 5 -13.80 25.90 -13.84
N LEU A 6 -13.76 26.77 -12.84
CA LEU A 6 -13.96 26.42 -11.44
C LEU A 6 -15.34 25.80 -11.21
N SER A 7 -16.40 26.38 -11.77
CA SER A 7 -17.77 25.86 -11.66
C SER A 7 -17.92 24.44 -12.21
N LYS A 8 -17.25 24.13 -13.32
CA LYS A 8 -17.24 22.78 -13.93
C LYS A 8 -16.37 21.81 -13.10
N HIS A 9 -15.25 22.29 -12.59
CA HIS A 9 -14.34 21.51 -11.75
C HIS A 9 -15.00 21.12 -10.43
N LEU A 10 -15.64 22.05 -9.72
CA LEU A 10 -16.32 21.80 -8.44
C LEU A 10 -17.42 20.74 -8.53
N LYS A 11 -18.05 20.58 -9.71
CA LYS A 11 -19.01 19.50 -9.97
C LYS A 11 -18.35 18.12 -10.08
N LYS A 12 -17.07 18.04 -10.45
CA LYS A 12 -16.33 16.79 -10.73
C LYS A 12 -15.12 16.57 -9.81
N CYS A 13 -14.86 17.46 -8.86
CA CYS A 13 -13.69 17.43 -8.00
C CYS A 13 -13.78 16.25 -7.03
N ASN A 14 -12.75 15.41 -7.04
CA ASN A 14 -12.68 14.25 -6.14
C ASN A 14 -12.42 14.67 -4.68
N SER A 15 -11.83 15.85 -4.46
CA SER A 15 -11.52 16.39 -3.13
C SER A 15 -12.70 17.11 -2.46
N ARG A 16 -13.86 17.21 -3.14
CA ARG A 16 -15.06 17.79 -2.54
C ARG A 16 -15.54 16.88 -1.41
N GLU A 17 -15.79 17.46 -0.24
CA GLU A 17 -16.42 16.72 0.86
C GLU A 17 -17.76 16.16 0.41
N LYS A 18 -17.91 14.84 0.53
CA LYS A 18 -19.15 14.14 0.26
C LYS A 18 -19.91 14.01 1.59
N PRO A 19 -21.25 14.05 1.58
CA PRO A 19 -22.02 13.74 2.77
C PRO A 19 -21.59 12.37 3.30
N LYS A 20 -21.25 12.32 4.58
CA LYS A 20 -20.80 11.10 5.23
C LYS A 20 -22.01 10.17 5.38
N PRO A 21 -21.89 8.87 5.07
CA PRO A 21 -23.00 7.93 5.22
C PRO A 21 -23.37 7.70 6.69
N ASP A 22 -24.56 7.19 6.96
CA ASP A 22 -25.08 7.02 8.34
C ASP A 22 -24.22 6.10 9.21
N PHE A 23 -23.51 5.15 8.59
CA PHE A 23 -22.59 4.24 9.27
C PHE A 23 -21.19 4.82 9.47
N PHE A 24 -20.92 6.05 9.01
CA PHE A 24 -19.65 6.71 9.27
C PHE A 24 -19.61 7.24 10.70
N ILE A 25 -18.66 6.73 11.47
CA ILE A 25 -18.33 7.27 12.79
C ILE A 25 -16.89 7.77 12.70
N GLN A 26 -16.71 9.08 12.89
CA GLN A 26 -15.39 9.69 12.87
C GLN A 26 -14.53 9.09 13.98
N ASP A 27 -13.28 8.75 13.66
CA ASP A 27 -12.28 8.27 14.62
C ASP A 27 -12.66 6.98 15.39
N ILE A 28 -13.62 6.19 14.89
CA ILE A 28 -14.04 4.92 15.52
C ILE A 28 -12.90 3.91 15.74
N ASN A 29 -11.89 3.94 14.85
CA ASN A 29 -10.70 3.09 14.93
C ASN A 29 -9.43 3.90 15.26
N ALA A 30 -9.56 5.15 15.72
CA ALA A 30 -8.40 5.98 16.08
C ALA A 30 -7.74 5.53 17.40
N GLY A 31 -8.33 4.54 18.09
CA GLY A 31 -7.95 4.14 19.44
C GLY A 31 -8.76 4.90 20.49
N LEU A 32 -8.55 4.56 21.76
CA LEU A 32 -9.03 5.39 22.85
C LEU A 32 -8.27 6.72 22.76
N LYS A 33 -8.99 7.85 22.86
CA LYS A 33 -8.36 9.12 23.24
C LYS A 33 -7.96 8.98 24.70
N ASP A 34 -6.91 8.21 24.95
CA ASP A 34 -6.35 8.11 26.28
C ASP A 34 -5.93 9.52 26.67
N GLU A 35 -6.26 9.95 27.89
CA GLU A 35 -5.78 11.19 28.49
C GLU A 35 -4.23 11.24 28.61
N THR A 36 -3.54 10.23 28.07
CA THR A 36 -2.09 10.10 27.92
C THR A 36 -1.58 10.42 26.52
N GLU A 37 -2.41 10.94 25.59
CA GLU A 37 -1.94 11.63 24.39
C GLU A 37 -1.08 12.83 24.82
N ILE A 38 0.19 12.58 25.12
CA ILE A 38 1.21 13.61 25.17
C ILE A 38 1.14 14.26 23.80
N PRO A 39 0.85 15.57 23.70
CA PRO A 39 0.85 16.26 22.42
C PRO A 39 2.17 15.89 21.74
N GLU A 40 2.10 15.25 20.57
CA GLU A 40 3.28 14.95 19.77
C GLU A 40 3.91 16.28 19.38
N GLN A 41 4.74 16.81 20.28
CA GLN A 41 5.51 18.00 20.04
C GLN A 41 6.59 17.55 19.08
N LEU A 42 6.33 17.73 17.79
CA LEU A 42 7.29 17.39 16.74
C LEU A 42 8.49 18.32 16.91
N VAL A 43 9.52 17.81 17.58
CA VAL A 43 10.77 18.52 17.84
C VAL A 43 11.69 18.31 16.64
N PRO A 44 12.12 19.38 15.92
CA PRO A 44 13.10 19.24 14.86
C PRO A 44 14.39 18.62 15.41
N ILE A 45 15.02 17.70 14.66
CA ILE A 45 16.30 17.08 15.06
C ILE A 45 17.36 18.14 15.37
N SER A 46 17.36 19.27 14.64
CA SER A 46 18.29 20.39 14.84
C SER A 46 18.13 21.13 16.17
N SER A 47 17.02 20.94 16.87
CA SER A 47 16.77 21.56 18.18
C SER A 47 17.15 20.67 19.36
N LEU A 48 17.59 19.43 19.08
CA LEU A 48 18.12 18.52 20.09
C LEU A 48 19.57 18.88 20.42
N SER A 49 19.94 18.75 21.70
CA SER A 49 21.35 18.89 22.10
C SER A 49 22.19 17.74 21.55
N GLU A 50 23.50 17.99 21.42
CA GLU A 50 24.48 16.98 21.02
C GLU A 50 24.40 15.71 21.88
N GLU A 51 24.28 15.87 23.21
CA GLU A 51 24.11 14.76 24.15
C GLU A 51 22.86 13.90 23.86
N HIS A 52 21.73 14.52 23.52
CA HIS A 52 20.51 13.79 23.16
C HIS A 52 20.67 13.01 21.86
N LEU A 53 21.32 13.62 20.87
CA LEU A 53 21.65 12.98 19.59
C LEU A 53 22.60 11.79 19.80
N GLU A 54 23.65 11.94 20.59
CA GLU A 54 24.56 10.85 20.94
C GLU A 54 23.83 9.69 21.63
N ASN A 55 22.96 10.00 22.58
CA ASN A 55 22.18 8.99 23.29
C ASN A 55 21.21 8.26 22.36
N LEU A 56 20.61 8.96 21.40
CA LEU A 56 19.77 8.34 20.37
C LEU A 56 20.59 7.40 19.48
N ILE A 57 21.76 7.84 19.02
CA ILE A 57 22.68 7.03 18.21
C ILE A 57 23.08 5.76 18.96
N LYS A 58 23.48 5.87 20.23
CA LYS A 58 23.84 4.72 21.08
C LYS A 58 22.69 3.71 21.21
N LYS A 59 21.45 4.21 21.40
CA LYS A 59 20.26 3.34 21.46
C LYS A 59 19.98 2.62 20.14
N LEU A 60 20.09 3.34 19.01
CA LEU A 60 19.91 2.75 17.67
C LEU A 60 20.97 1.70 17.37
N GLN A 61 22.23 1.97 17.67
CA GLN A 61 23.33 1.01 17.50
C GLN A 61 23.09 -0.24 18.33
N LYS A 62 22.77 -0.10 19.62
CA LYS A 62 22.44 -1.24 20.50
C LYS A 62 21.24 -2.04 20.02
N ALA A 63 20.19 -1.37 19.52
CA ALA A 63 19.04 -2.06 18.95
C ALA A 63 19.42 -2.82 17.66
N SER A 64 20.33 -2.26 16.85
CA SER A 64 20.80 -2.88 15.62
C SER A 64 21.70 -4.09 15.83
N GLU A 65 22.45 -4.17 16.93
CA GLU A 65 23.28 -5.35 17.28
C GLU A 65 22.45 -6.64 17.37
N GLY A 66 21.19 -6.54 17.84
CA GLY A 66 20.25 -7.66 17.91
C GLY A 66 19.61 -8.03 16.57
N LEU A 67 19.73 -7.18 15.55
CA LEU A 67 19.14 -7.34 14.22
C LEU A 67 20.12 -8.00 13.23
N ASN A 68 20.90 -8.99 13.68
CA ASN A 68 21.84 -9.77 12.88
C ASN A 68 21.13 -10.65 11.81
N SER A 69 20.39 -10.03 10.92
CA SER A 69 19.81 -10.59 9.73
C SER A 69 20.41 -9.88 8.53
N THR A 70 21.30 -10.56 7.81
CA THR A 70 21.62 -10.14 6.44
C THR A 70 20.33 -10.21 5.63
N LEU A 71 19.77 -9.05 5.30
CA LEU A 71 18.63 -8.97 4.38
C LEU A 71 19.10 -9.51 3.04
N LYS A 72 18.59 -10.68 2.66
CA LYS A 72 18.84 -11.25 1.34
C LYS A 72 17.78 -10.72 0.40
N ASP A 73 18.21 -10.02 -0.63
CA ASP A 73 17.33 -9.64 -1.72
C ASP A 73 16.75 -10.90 -2.36
N GLN A 74 15.43 -10.92 -2.50
CA GLN A 74 14.73 -12.02 -3.15
C GLN A 74 13.78 -11.47 -4.21
N ILE A 75 14.29 -11.42 -5.44
CA ILE A 75 13.51 -11.03 -6.61
C ILE A 75 12.97 -12.31 -7.24
N MET A 76 11.65 -12.47 -7.21
CA MET A 76 10.94 -13.58 -7.84
C MET A 76 10.23 -13.10 -9.11
N SER A 77 9.61 -14.03 -9.83
CA SER A 77 8.64 -13.74 -10.88
C SER A 77 7.54 -14.79 -10.82
N HIS A 78 6.38 -14.49 -11.41
CA HIS A 78 5.22 -15.40 -11.44
C HIS A 78 4.69 -15.55 -12.87
N PRO A 79 4.36 -16.77 -13.32
CA PRO A 79 3.89 -17.03 -14.70
C PRO A 79 2.67 -16.19 -15.12
N ALA A 80 1.78 -15.87 -14.18
CA ALA A 80 0.58 -15.05 -14.44
C ALA A 80 0.88 -13.67 -15.05
N LEU A 81 2.09 -13.13 -14.87
CA LEU A 81 2.49 -11.83 -15.43
C LEU A 81 3.42 -11.95 -16.64
N HIS A 82 3.76 -13.17 -17.09
CA HIS A 82 4.82 -13.36 -18.08
C HIS A 82 4.51 -12.66 -19.41
N ASP A 83 3.28 -12.79 -19.92
CA ASP A 83 2.86 -12.12 -21.15
C ASP A 83 2.83 -10.61 -20.98
N ALA A 84 2.28 -10.14 -19.86
CA ALA A 84 2.21 -8.71 -19.55
C ALA A 84 3.60 -8.07 -19.41
N LEU A 85 4.58 -8.78 -18.86
CA LEU A 85 5.97 -8.32 -18.75
C LEU A 85 6.66 -8.20 -20.11
N ASN A 86 6.26 -9.01 -21.08
CA ASN A 86 6.85 -9.08 -22.41
C ASN A 86 6.10 -8.23 -23.45
N ASP A 87 5.03 -7.51 -23.08
CA ASP A 87 4.33 -6.63 -24.01
C ASP A 87 5.22 -5.44 -24.42
N PRO A 88 5.56 -5.30 -25.72
CA PRO A 88 6.41 -4.21 -26.22
C PRO A 88 5.76 -2.83 -26.10
N LYS A 89 4.46 -2.74 -25.82
CA LYS A 89 3.75 -1.47 -25.61
C LYS A 89 3.98 -0.88 -24.21
N ASN A 90 4.60 -1.64 -23.31
CA ASN A 90 4.89 -1.13 -21.97
C ASN A 90 5.99 -0.08 -21.99
N GLY A 91 5.67 1.12 -21.49
CA GLY A 91 6.70 2.09 -21.11
C GLY A 91 7.40 1.72 -19.80
N ASP A 92 8.54 2.36 -19.52
CA ASP A 92 9.42 2.06 -18.38
C ASP A 92 8.69 2.02 -17.03
N SER A 93 7.76 2.95 -16.80
CA SER A 93 6.96 3.00 -15.58
C SER A 93 6.05 1.77 -15.43
N ALA A 94 5.40 1.33 -16.51
CA ALA A 94 4.54 0.15 -16.50
C ALA A 94 5.37 -1.12 -16.24
N THR A 95 6.50 -1.26 -16.94
CA THR A 95 7.44 -2.37 -16.77
C THR A 95 7.97 -2.46 -15.34
N LYS A 96 8.31 -1.33 -14.71
CA LYS A 96 8.72 -1.29 -13.29
C LYS A 96 7.63 -1.86 -12.37
N HIS A 97 6.38 -1.40 -12.53
CA HIS A 97 5.27 -1.88 -11.71
C HIS A 97 4.97 -3.36 -11.91
N LEU A 98 5.03 -3.85 -13.16
CA LEU A 98 4.83 -5.26 -13.48
C LEU A 98 5.91 -6.14 -12.84
N LYS A 99 7.19 -5.75 -12.90
CA LYS A 99 8.29 -6.49 -12.24
C LYS A 99 8.09 -6.56 -10.72
N GLN A 100 7.66 -5.47 -10.10
CA GLN A 100 7.35 -5.45 -8.67
C GLN A 100 6.20 -6.41 -8.34
N GLN A 101 5.10 -6.35 -9.09
CA GLN A 101 3.93 -7.22 -8.87
C GLN A 101 4.28 -8.69 -9.11
N ALA A 102 5.07 -9.02 -10.14
CA ALA A 102 5.53 -10.37 -10.42
C ALA A 102 6.40 -10.92 -9.29
N SER A 103 7.28 -10.09 -8.71
CA SER A 103 8.12 -10.48 -7.58
C SER A 103 7.31 -10.70 -6.30
N ILE A 104 6.34 -9.84 -6.02
CA ILE A 104 5.42 -10.03 -4.88
C ILE A 104 4.68 -11.36 -5.05
N LEU A 105 4.06 -11.58 -6.21
CA LEU A 105 3.27 -12.78 -6.47
C LEU A 105 4.11 -14.06 -6.41
N GLY A 106 5.32 -14.05 -6.97
CA GLY A 106 6.24 -15.18 -6.91
C GLY A 106 6.72 -15.50 -5.49
N ASN A 107 6.84 -14.49 -4.62
CA ASN A 107 7.12 -14.72 -3.20
C ASN A 107 5.91 -15.32 -2.46
N ILE A 108 4.68 -14.89 -2.76
CA ILE A 108 3.45 -15.46 -2.18
C ILE A 108 3.31 -16.93 -2.60
N GLU A 109 3.58 -17.25 -3.86
CA GLU A 109 3.64 -18.63 -4.38
C GLU A 109 4.68 -19.48 -3.64
N LYS A 110 5.91 -18.98 -3.51
CA LYS A 110 7.00 -19.68 -2.79
C LYS A 110 6.62 -20.00 -1.33
N LEU A 111 5.89 -19.09 -0.69
CA LEU A 111 5.38 -19.27 0.67
C LEU A 111 4.13 -20.16 0.74
N LYS A 112 3.64 -20.67 -0.40
CA LYS A 112 2.43 -21.50 -0.52
C LYS A 112 1.17 -20.79 0.01
N LEU A 113 1.12 -19.49 -0.22
CA LEU A 113 0.00 -18.63 0.21
C LEU A 113 -1.02 -18.42 -0.92
N LEU A 114 -0.67 -18.77 -2.16
CA LEU A 114 -1.62 -18.90 -3.27
C LEU A 114 -2.33 -20.26 -3.18
N GLY A 115 -3.66 -20.24 -3.03
CA GLY A 115 -4.47 -21.45 -2.95
C GLY A 115 -5.94 -21.18 -2.63
N PRO A 116 -6.78 -22.23 -2.60
CA PRO A 116 -8.21 -22.11 -2.37
C PRO A 116 -8.53 -21.72 -0.93
N ARG A 117 -9.77 -21.26 -0.68
CA ARG A 117 -10.28 -20.86 0.65
C ARG A 117 -9.42 -19.78 1.30
N ARG A 118 -9.11 -18.73 0.55
CA ARG A 118 -8.30 -17.59 1.01
C ARG A 118 -9.04 -16.28 0.79
N CYS A 119 -8.81 -15.33 1.68
CA CYS A 119 -9.25 -13.96 1.52
C CYS A 119 -8.02 -13.05 1.46
N PHE A 120 -7.83 -12.37 0.33
CA PHE A 120 -6.75 -11.40 0.14
C PHE A 120 -7.27 -10.01 0.48
N VAL A 121 -6.55 -9.30 1.34
CA VAL A 121 -6.87 -7.92 1.74
C VAL A 121 -5.75 -7.01 1.26
N GLU A 122 -6.03 -6.16 0.27
CA GLU A 122 -5.06 -5.21 -0.29
C GLU A 122 -5.30 -3.82 0.30
N PHE A 123 -4.40 -3.37 1.16
CA PHE A 123 -4.41 -2.01 1.68
C PHE A 123 -3.64 -1.07 0.75
N GLY A 124 -4.23 0.10 0.46
CA GLY A 124 -3.67 1.02 -0.54
C GLY A 124 -3.79 0.44 -1.95
N ALA A 125 -4.90 -0.26 -2.23
CA ALA A 125 -5.08 -1.03 -3.46
C ALA A 125 -5.00 -0.16 -4.72
N GLY A 126 -5.23 1.15 -4.62
CA GLY A 126 -5.21 2.05 -5.75
C GLY A 126 -6.18 1.59 -6.84
N LYS A 127 -5.64 1.09 -7.96
CA LYS A 127 -6.41 0.54 -9.09
C LYS A 127 -6.72 -0.96 -8.99
N GLY A 128 -6.28 -1.65 -7.93
CA GLY A 128 -6.50 -3.08 -7.72
C GLY A 128 -5.62 -4.00 -8.57
N LYS A 129 -4.48 -3.51 -9.07
CA LYS A 129 -3.63 -4.26 -9.99
C LYS A 129 -3.01 -5.51 -9.38
N LEU A 130 -2.59 -5.46 -8.10
CA LEU A 130 -1.99 -6.63 -7.47
C LEU A 130 -3.04 -7.72 -7.26
N SER A 131 -4.21 -7.38 -6.70
CA SER A 131 -5.34 -8.31 -6.56
C SER A 131 -5.76 -8.93 -7.90
N HIS A 132 -5.77 -8.16 -9.00
CA HIS A 132 -6.04 -8.71 -10.33
C HIS A 132 -5.06 -9.82 -10.74
N TRP A 133 -3.76 -9.64 -10.49
CA TRP A 133 -2.78 -10.69 -10.82
C TRP A 133 -2.88 -11.90 -9.90
N VAL A 134 -3.25 -11.70 -8.64
CA VAL A 134 -3.54 -12.80 -7.72
C VAL A 134 -4.74 -13.60 -8.21
N ASP A 135 -5.79 -12.93 -8.68
CA ASP A 135 -6.97 -13.57 -9.26
C ASP A 135 -6.62 -14.40 -10.51
N ILE A 136 -5.85 -13.85 -11.44
CA ILE A 136 -5.36 -14.60 -12.62
C ILE A 136 -4.54 -15.84 -12.19
N ALA A 137 -3.67 -15.70 -11.19
CA ALA A 137 -2.89 -16.83 -10.67
C ALA A 137 -3.76 -17.89 -9.99
N LEU A 138 -4.94 -17.52 -9.49
CA LEU A 138 -5.87 -18.36 -8.76
C LEU A 138 -7.15 -18.68 -9.54
N LYS A 139 -7.15 -18.51 -10.86
CA LYS A 139 -8.35 -18.70 -11.71
C LYS A 139 -9.08 -20.03 -11.51
N ASP A 140 -8.35 -21.09 -11.14
CA ASP A 140 -8.88 -22.44 -10.93
C ASP A 140 -9.09 -22.78 -9.44
N ALA A 141 -8.80 -21.84 -8.54
CA ALA A 141 -8.90 -22.03 -7.10
C ALA A 141 -10.30 -21.65 -6.58
N GLU A 142 -10.91 -22.54 -5.81
CA GLU A 142 -12.23 -22.29 -5.25
C GLU A 142 -12.18 -21.43 -3.98
N LYS A 143 -13.28 -20.69 -3.74
CA LYS A 143 -13.52 -19.92 -2.50
C LYS A 143 -12.40 -18.90 -2.22
N VAL A 144 -12.00 -18.18 -3.24
CA VAL A 144 -11.07 -17.05 -3.13
C VAL A 144 -11.88 -15.76 -3.05
N HIS A 145 -11.51 -14.88 -2.13
CA HIS A 145 -12.16 -13.59 -1.91
C HIS A 145 -11.13 -12.47 -1.91
N PHE A 146 -11.54 -11.28 -2.36
CA PHE A 146 -10.70 -10.09 -2.42
C PHE A 146 -11.37 -8.92 -1.71
N ILE A 147 -10.64 -8.24 -0.83
CA ILE A 147 -11.05 -7.00 -0.18
C ILE A 147 -10.02 -5.93 -0.52
N LEU A 148 -10.46 -4.91 -1.25
CA LEU A 148 -9.61 -3.82 -1.71
C LEU A 148 -9.90 -2.56 -0.89
N VAL A 149 -8.95 -2.17 -0.05
CA VAL A 149 -9.06 -1.02 0.87
C VAL A 149 -8.25 0.14 0.32
N GLU A 150 -8.91 1.27 0.08
CA GLU A 150 -8.29 2.48 -0.46
C GLU A 150 -8.97 3.72 0.13
N LYS A 151 -8.15 4.73 0.46
CA LYS A 151 -8.60 6.00 1.06
C LYS A 151 -9.23 6.93 0.02
N VAL A 152 -8.75 6.89 -1.22
CA VAL A 152 -9.18 7.81 -2.29
C VAL A 152 -9.94 7.07 -3.39
N THR A 153 -11.02 7.66 -3.90
CA THR A 153 -11.68 7.10 -5.09
C THR A 153 -10.77 7.17 -6.30
N THR A 154 -10.23 6.03 -6.71
CA THR A 154 -9.40 5.88 -7.91
C THR A 154 -10.27 5.66 -9.14
N ARG A 155 -9.95 6.35 -10.23
CA ARG A 155 -10.55 6.10 -11.55
C ARG A 155 -9.78 4.97 -12.25
N PHE A 156 -10.47 4.27 -13.15
CA PHE A 156 -9.90 3.15 -13.91
C PHE A 156 -9.37 2.05 -12.98
N LYS A 157 -10.22 1.61 -12.03
CA LYS A 157 -9.98 0.35 -11.33
C LYS A 157 -9.94 -0.77 -12.37
N VAL A 158 -9.08 -1.75 -12.15
CA VAL A 158 -9.07 -2.94 -13.00
C VAL A 158 -10.38 -3.67 -12.69
N ASP A 159 -11.23 -3.82 -13.70
CA ASP A 159 -12.43 -4.63 -13.58
C ASP A 159 -11.96 -6.08 -13.39
N GLY A 160 -12.48 -6.74 -12.34
CA GLY A 160 -12.26 -8.15 -12.08
C GLY A 160 -13.06 -9.01 -13.06
#